data_AF-A0A438GH95-F1
#
_entry.id   AF-A0A438GH95-F1
#
_cell.length_a   1.000
_cell.length_b   1.000
_cell.length_c   1.000
_cell.angle_alpha   90.00
_cell.angle_beta   90.00
_cell.angle_gamma   90.00
#
_symmetry.space_group_name_H-M   'P 1'
#
loop_
_entity.id
_entity.type
_entity.pdbx_description
1 polymer ?
#
loop_
_entity_poly.entity_id
_entity_poly.type
_entity_poly.pdbx_seq_one_letter_code
_entity_poly.pdbx_strand_id
1 'polypeptide(L)'
;MSTSSSTFSVIPVFNGEHYHTWAIKMRFYLRSQGLWNVVMYEVDPPPLGANPIVAKMKAYEEEKLKRDKAITCLYSGLADHIFTKIMDFETPK
;
A
#
# COMPACT_ATOMS: atom_id res chain seq x y z
N MET A 1 -27.38 -16.14 12.34
CA MET A 1 -26.74 -15.32 11.28
C MET A 1 -25.28 -15.20 11.65
N SER A 2 -24.42 -15.98 11.02
CA SER A 2 -22.98 -15.94 11.31
C SER A 2 -22.43 -14.65 10.71
N THR A 3 -22.12 -13.69 11.57
CA THR A 3 -21.34 -12.53 11.19
C THR A 3 -19.97 -13.06 10.77
N SER A 4 -19.71 -13.08 9.46
CA SER A 4 -18.36 -13.24 8.94
C SER A 4 -17.55 -12.06 9.44
N SER A 5 -16.92 -12.22 10.61
CA SER A 5 -15.85 -11.33 11.05
C SER A 5 -14.73 -11.51 10.05
N SER A 6 -14.76 -10.73 8.97
CA SER A 6 -13.56 -10.51 8.17
C SER A 6 -12.56 -9.94 9.14
N THR A 7 -11.58 -10.76 9.54
CA THR A 7 -10.43 -10.32 10.30
C THR A 7 -9.65 -9.37 9.39
N PHE A 8 -10.09 -8.12 9.33
CA PHE A 8 -9.28 -7.04 8.80
C PHE A 8 -8.00 -7.07 9.64
N SER A 9 -6.92 -7.56 9.02
CA SER A 9 -5.62 -7.58 9.65
C SER A 9 -5.30 -6.12 9.96
N VAL A 10 -5.19 -5.77 11.24
CA VAL A 10 -4.87 -4.40 11.63
C VAL A 10 -3.51 -4.06 11.00
N ILE A 11 -3.42 -2.90 10.34
CA ILE A 11 -2.16 -2.44 9.74
C ILE A 11 -1.12 -2.37 10.87
N PRO A 12 0.04 -3.04 10.72
CA PRO A 12 1.08 -2.97 11.73
C PRO A 12 1.68 -1.56 11.77
N VAL A 13 1.76 -0.97 12.95
CA VAL A 13 2.29 0.38 13.16
C VAL A 13 3.76 0.32 13.60
N PHE A 14 4.60 1.12 12.96
CA PHE A 14 6.01 1.31 13.30
C PHE A 14 6.17 2.57 14.14
N ASN A 15 6.66 2.41 15.36
CA ASN A 15 6.88 3.50 16.30
C ASN A 15 8.36 3.95 16.40
N GLY A 16 9.24 3.37 15.58
CA GLY A 16 10.69 3.59 15.67
C GLY A 16 11.47 2.43 16.27
N GLU A 17 10.81 1.42 16.85
CA GLU A 17 11.46 0.26 17.47
C GLU A 17 11.15 -1.05 16.73
N HIS A 18 11.99 -2.07 16.96
CA HIS A 18 11.78 -3.43 16.46
C HIS A 18 11.47 -3.53 14.96
N TYR A 19 12.18 -2.72 14.14
CA TYR A 19 11.95 -2.60 12.69
C TYR A 19 11.83 -3.96 11.98
N HIS A 20 12.69 -4.93 12.31
CA HIS A 20 12.66 -6.27 11.71
C HIS A 20 11.30 -6.97 11.91
N THR A 21 10.69 -6.84 13.09
CA THR A 21 9.38 -7.43 13.38
C THR A 21 8.28 -6.70 12.63
N TRP A 22 8.32 -5.36 12.61
CA TRP A 22 7.36 -4.57 11.84
C TRP A 22 7.43 -4.86 10.35
N ALA A 23 8.63 -4.91 9.77
CA ALA A 23 8.85 -5.15 8.35
C ALA A 23 8.29 -6.52 7.91
N ILE A 24 8.48 -7.56 8.73
CA ILE A 24 7.87 -8.88 8.48
C ILE A 24 6.35 -8.79 8.52
N LYS A 25 5.76 -8.18 9.56
CA LYS A 25 4.31 -8.03 9.67
C LYS A 25 3.71 -7.22 8.51
N MET A 26 4.34 -6.10 8.16
CA MET A 26 3.90 -5.23 7.07
C MET A 26 3.99 -5.94 5.72
N ARG A 27 5.05 -6.72 5.49
CA ARG A 27 5.17 -7.57 4.29
C ARG A 27 4.02 -8.58 4.20
N PHE A 28 3.69 -9.28 5.29
CA PHE A 28 2.57 -10.22 5.31
C PHE A 28 1.23 -9.51 5.07
N TYR A 29 1.02 -8.34 5.67
CA TYR A 29 -0.16 -7.51 5.45
C TYR A 29 -0.29 -7.11 3.97
N LEU A 30 0.76 -6.54 3.37
CA LEU A 30 0.75 -6.16 1.95
C LEU A 30 0.54 -7.36 1.02
N ARG A 31 1.06 -8.54 1.37
CA ARG A 31 0.81 -9.78 0.60
C ARG A 31 -0.64 -10.23 0.66
N SER A 32 -1.29 -10.15 1.83
CA SER A 32 -2.71 -10.51 1.96
C SER A 32 -3.63 -9.57 1.17
N GLN A 33 -3.20 -8.32 0.97
CA GLN A 33 -3.90 -7.32 0.15
C GLN A 33 -3.52 -7.36 -1.34
N GLY A 34 -2.58 -8.21 -1.76
CA GLY A 34 -2.08 -8.25 -3.14
C GLY A 34 -1.24 -7.02 -3.55
N LEU A 35 -0.77 -6.24 -2.57
CA LEU A 35 -0.04 -4.98 -2.76
C LEU A 35 1.49 -5.15 -2.76
N TRP A 36 2.00 -6.29 -2.28
CA TRP A 36 3.46 -6.51 -2.13
C TRP A 36 4.25 -6.34 -3.43
N ASN A 37 3.72 -6.83 -4.55
CA ASN A 37 4.40 -6.71 -5.85
C ASN A 37 4.43 -5.25 -6.34
N VAL A 38 3.41 -4.46 -6.01
CA VAL A 38 3.35 -3.04 -6.37
C VAL A 38 4.44 -2.25 -5.64
N VAL A 39 4.67 -2.57 -4.37
CA VAL A 39 5.75 -1.96 -3.56
C VAL A 39 7.14 -2.37 -4.06
N MET A 40 7.33 -3.63 -4.48
CA MET A 40 8.66 -4.13 -4.83
C MET A 40 9.14 -3.75 -6.23
N TYR A 41 8.25 -3.65 -7.20
CA TYR A 41 8.64 -3.59 -8.61
C TYR A 41 8.34 -2.26 -9.30
N GLU A 42 7.76 -1.27 -8.59
CA GLU A 42 7.38 0.06 -9.13
C GLU A 42 6.85 0.00 -10.58
N VAL A 43 6.01 -1.00 -10.88
CA VAL A 43 5.56 -1.20 -12.25
C VAL A 43 4.46 -0.20 -12.52
N ASP A 44 4.69 0.71 -13.46
CA ASP A 44 3.60 1.51 -14.02
C ASP A 44 2.64 0.59 -14.78
N PRO A 45 1.32 0.77 -14.61
CA PRO A 45 0.38 -0.01 -15.38
C PRO A 45 0.63 0.25 -16.88
N PRO A 46 0.57 -0.80 -17.73
CA PRO A 46 0.84 -0.64 -19.15
C PRO A 46 -0.05 0.44 -19.78
N PRO A 47 0.48 1.30 -20.67
CA PRO A 47 -0.30 2.37 -21.28
C PRO A 47 -1.50 1.79 -22.05
N LEU A 48 -2.67 2.40 -21.85
CA LEU A 48 -3.86 2.06 -22.62
C LEU A 48 -3.64 2.47 -24.08
N GLY A 49 -3.68 1.51 -25.00
CA GLY A 49 -3.65 1.79 -26.45
C GLY A 49 -4.87 2.60 -26.90
N ALA A 50 -4.84 3.15 -28.12
CA ALA A 50 -5.79 4.16 -28.62
C ALA A 50 -7.29 3.77 -28.66
N ASN A 51 -7.64 2.49 -28.48
CA ASN A 51 -9.03 2.05 -28.43
C ASN A 51 -9.20 0.90 -27.42
N PRO A 52 -9.15 1.19 -26.11
CA PRO A 52 -9.21 0.16 -25.09
C PRO A 52 -10.66 -0.27 -24.87
N ILE A 53 -10.89 -1.59 -24.92
CA ILE A 53 -12.17 -2.19 -24.50
C ILE A 53 -12.43 -1.79 -23.04
N VAL A 54 -13.67 -1.47 -22.65
CA VAL A 54 -14.07 -1.01 -21.30
C VAL A 54 -13.45 -1.86 -20.16
N ALA A 55 -13.34 -3.19 -20.35
CA ALA A 55 -12.70 -4.09 -19.40
C ALA A 55 -11.21 -3.79 -19.15
N LYS A 56 -10.47 -3.34 -20.18
CA LYS A 56 -9.06 -2.93 -20.05
C LYS A 56 -8.92 -1.59 -19.32
N MET A 57 -9.81 -0.63 -19.58
CA MET A 57 -9.82 0.63 -18.84
C MET A 57 -10.04 0.38 -17.34
N LYS A 58 -11.03 -0.45 -17.00
CA LYS A 58 -11.31 -0.81 -15.59
C LYS A 58 -10.12 -1.48 -14.92
N ALA A 59 -9.48 -2.45 -15.59
CA ALA A 59 -8.30 -3.13 -15.05
C ALA A 59 -7.12 -2.16 -14.85
N TYR A 60 -6.92 -1.20 -15.76
CA TYR A 60 -5.90 -0.17 -15.64
C TYR A 60 -6.15 0.76 -14.44
N GLU A 61 -7.38 1.20 -14.23
CA GLU A 61 -7.76 1.99 -13.05
C GLU A 61 -7.60 1.21 -11.75
N GLU A 62 -7.96 -0.08 -11.73
CA GLU A 62 -7.75 -0.96 -10.58
C GLU A 62 -6.25 -1.12 -10.23
N GLU A 63 -5.38 -1.26 -11.23
CA GLU A 63 -3.92 -1.32 -11.01
C GLU A 63 -3.36 0.02 -10.50
N LYS A 64 -3.80 1.15 -11.06
CA LYS A 64 -3.41 2.47 -10.53
C LYS A 64 -3.83 2.63 -9.07
N LEU A 65 -5.05 2.21 -8.73
CA LEU A 65 -5.56 2.26 -7.38
C LEU A 65 -4.78 1.36 -6.41
N LYS A 66 -4.20 0.25 -6.88
CA LYS A 66 -3.33 -0.60 -6.03
C LYS A 66 -2.07 0.15 -5.59
N ARG A 67 -1.49 1.00 -6.43
CA ARG A 67 -0.35 1.85 -6.05
C ARG A 67 -0.72 2.79 -4.92
N ASP A 68 -1.79 3.56 -5.10
CA ASP A 68 -2.25 4.52 -4.09
C ASP A 68 -2.61 3.83 -2.78
N LYS A 69 -3.22 2.64 -2.85
CA LYS A 69 -3.50 1.79 -1.68
C LYS A 69 -2.23 1.32 -0.98
N ALA A 70 -1.21 0.90 -1.72
CA ALA A 70 0.05 0.45 -1.16
C ALA A 70 0.75 1.59 -0.39
N ILE A 71 0.80 2.78 -1.00
CA ILE A 71 1.34 4.00 -0.38
C ILE A 71 0.56 4.34 0.90
N THR A 72 -0.77 4.36 0.81
CA THR A 72 -1.64 4.62 1.97
C THR A 72 -1.39 3.62 3.09
N CYS A 73 -1.24 2.33 2.78
CA CYS A 73 -0.96 1.29 3.78
C CYS A 73 0.39 1.49 4.47
N LEU A 74 1.43 1.87 3.71
CA LEU A 74 2.75 2.13 4.27
C LEU A 74 2.72 3.34 5.22
N TYR A 75 2.11 4.45 4.81
CA TYR A 75 1.99 5.64 5.66
C TYR A 75 1.10 5.42 6.88
N SER A 76 -0.03 4.71 6.72
CA SER A 76 -0.90 4.33 7.85
C SER A 76 -0.22 3.36 8.82
N GLY A 77 0.85 2.68 8.36
CA GLY A 77 1.68 1.81 9.18
C GLY A 77 2.79 2.55 9.95
N LEU A 78 2.80 3.87 9.98
CA LEU A 78 3.75 4.68 10.73
C LEU A 78 3.05 5.36 11.90
N ALA A 79 3.74 5.47 13.03
CA ALA A 79 3.31 6.36 14.09
C ALA A 79 3.48 7.83 13.65
N ASP A 80 2.62 8.72 14.16
CA ASP A 80 2.57 10.13 13.76
C ASP A 80 3.94 10.82 13.84
N HIS A 81 4.71 10.59 14.91
CA HIS A 81 6.03 11.20 15.06
C HIS A 81 7.07 10.70 14.06
N ILE A 82 6.90 9.50 13.50
CA ILE A 82 7.73 8.98 12.41
C ILE A 82 7.27 9.59 11.08
N PHE A 83 5.95 9.63 10.86
CA PHE A 83 5.36 10.22 9.67
C PHE A 83 5.77 11.70 9.52
N THR A 84 5.61 12.51 10.57
CA THR A 84 6.02 13.92 10.58
C THR A 84 7.50 14.08 10.26
N LYS A 85 8.37 13.24 10.83
CA LYS A 85 9.81 13.29 10.52
C LYS A 85 10.08 13.04 9.03
N ILE A 86 9.39 12.11 8.38
CA ILE A 86 9.55 11.85 6.94
C ILE A 86 9.08 13.04 6.12
N MET A 87 7.91 13.61 6.44
CA MET A 87 7.37 14.80 5.78
C MET A 87 8.32 16.00 5.86
N ASP A 88 8.96 16.21 7.01
CA ASP A 88 9.94 17.28 7.23
C ASP A 88 11.22 17.09 6.39
N PHE A 89 11.52 15.87 5.93
CA PHE A 89 12.62 15.60 4.99
C PHE A 89 12.22 15.77 3.52
N GLU A 90 10.95 15.55 3.17
CA GLU A 90 10.44 15.72 1.80
C GLU A 90 10.17 17.19 1.44
N THR A 91 9.95 18.05 2.43
CA THR A 91 9.80 19.49 2.21
C THR A 91 11.18 20.18 2.17
N PRO A 92 11.58 20.80 1.05
CA PRO A 92 12.79 21.61 1.01
C PRO A 92 12.66 22.79 1.98
N LYS A 93 13.73 23.10 2.71
CA LYS A 93 13.85 24.38 3.44
C LYS A 93 13.90 25.56 2.47
#